data_AF-A0A550GZM0-F1
#
_entry.id   AF-A0A550GZM0-F1
#
_cell.length_a   1.000
_cell.length_b   1.000
_cell.length_c   1.000
_cell.angle_alpha   90.00
_cell.angle_beta   90.00
_cell.angle_gamma   90.00
#
_symmetry.space_group_name_H-M   'P 1'
#
loop_
_entity.id
_entity.type
_entity.pdbx_description
1 polymer ?
#
loop_
_entity_poly.entity_id
_entity_poly.type
_entity_poly.pdbx_seq_one_letter_code
_entity_poly.pdbx_strand_id
1 'polypeptide(L)' 'MSVKKVQITVLIEDSKSPDKPQLKNKHGLSYFIKVKIGDDKVTVLMDTGPAPEVLLYNSDKLGINLDDVDVIVLSH' A
#
# COMPACT_ATOMS: atom_id res chain seq x y z
N MET A 1 8.02 5.41 -23.01
CA MET A 1 7.56 4.41 -22.02
C MET A 1 6.07 4.64 -21.75
N SER A 2 5.26 3.59 -21.60
CA SER A 2 3.82 3.70 -21.30
C SER A 2 3.46 2.86 -20.08
N VAL A 3 2.68 3.40 -19.16
CA VAL A 3 2.09 2.62 -18.05
C VAL A 3 1.08 1.62 -18.64
N LYS A 4 1.29 0.33 -18.38
CA LYS A 4 0.42 -0.77 -18.87
C LYS A 4 -0.62 -1.20 -17.85
N LYS A 5 -0.29 -1.16 -16.56
CA LYS A 5 -1.20 -1.54 -15.47
C LYS A 5 -0.78 -0.82 -14.19
N VAL A 6 -1.79 -0.43 -13.41
CA VAL A 6 -1.64 0.03 -12.03
C VAL A 6 -2.55 -0.83 -11.17
N GLN A 7 -2.02 -1.37 -10.08
CA GLN A 7 -2.81 -1.98 -9.01
C GLN A 7 -2.51 -1.23 -7.72
N ILE A 8 -3.56 -0.73 -7.08
CA ILE A 8 -3.47 -0.04 -5.80
C ILE A 8 -4.06 -0.96 -4.74
N THR A 9 -3.34 -1.14 -3.64
CA THR A 9 -3.85 -1.81 -2.44
C THR A 9 -3.79 -0.83 -1.29
N VAL A 10 -4.91 -0.64 -0.61
CA VAL A 10 -5.03 0.26 0.52
C VAL A 10 -4.53 -0.45 1.77
N LEU A 11 -3.45 0.05 2.37
CA LEU A 11 -2.87 -0.48 3.59
C LEU A 11 -3.37 0.25 4.83
N ILE A 12 -3.59 1.57 4.74
CA ILE A 12 -4.18 2.38 5.80
C ILE A 12 -5.18 3.33 5.16
N GLU A 13 -6.36 3.40 5.77
CA GLU A 13 -7.40 4.39 5.51
C GLU A 13 -8.27 4.56 6.76
N ASP A 14 -9.09 5.61 6.76
CA ASP A 14 -9.90 6.04 7.90
C ASP A 14 -11.02 5.05 8.26
N SER A 15 -11.59 4.38 7.27
CA SER A 15 -12.76 3.52 7.39
C SER A 15 -12.39 2.07 7.60
N LYS A 16 -13.27 1.33 8.26
CA LYS A 16 -13.13 -0.12 8.42
C LYS A 16 -13.80 -0.83 7.24
N SER A 17 -13.05 -1.67 6.54
CA SER A 17 -13.57 -2.48 5.44
C SER A 17 -14.58 -3.53 5.95
N PRO A 18 -15.84 -3.55 5.46
CA PRO A 18 -16.81 -4.58 5.80
C PRO A 18 -16.40 -5.97 5.27
N ASP A 19 -15.79 -6.00 4.08
CA ASP A 19 -15.35 -7.23 3.41
C ASP A 19 -14.05 -7.80 4.00
N LYS A 20 -13.29 -6.98 4.73
CA LYS A 20 -12.04 -7.38 5.39
C LYS A 20 -12.00 -6.89 6.85
N PRO A 21 -12.90 -7.40 7.72
CA PRO A 21 -13.06 -6.93 9.09
C PRO A 21 -11.83 -7.15 9.98
N GLN A 22 -10.90 -8.00 9.55
CA GLN A 22 -9.62 -8.27 10.21
C GLN A 22 -8.59 -7.16 10.01
N LEU A 23 -8.73 -6.30 8.99
CA LEU A 23 -7.84 -5.16 8.78
C LEU A 23 -8.14 -4.05 9.77
N LYS A 24 -7.10 -3.34 10.18
CA LYS A 24 -7.18 -2.21 11.11
C LYS A 24 -7.29 -0.91 10.31
N ASN A 25 -8.18 -0.01 10.74
CA ASN A 25 -8.29 1.34 10.20
C ASN A 25 -7.61 2.35 11.13
N LYS A 26 -7.15 3.47 10.57
CA LYS A 26 -6.55 4.57 11.32
C LYS A 26 -6.67 5.84 10.47
N HIS A 27 -6.99 6.96 11.09
CA HIS A 27 -6.99 8.25 10.40
C HIS A 27 -5.63 8.49 9.73
N GLY A 28 -5.60 8.62 8.41
CA GLY A 28 -4.38 8.69 7.61
C GLY A 28 -4.41 7.77 6.40
N LEU A 29 -3.30 7.75 5.65
CA LEU A 29 -3.25 7.07 4.36
C LEU A 29 -1.97 6.29 4.16
N SER A 30 -2.09 5.10 3.56
CA SER A 30 -0.96 4.40 2.97
C SER A 30 -1.44 3.49 1.83
N TYR A 31 -0.75 3.57 0.69
CA TYR A 31 -1.01 2.73 -0.48
C TYR A 31 0.22 1.93 -0.87
N PHE A 32 -0.02 0.65 -1.16
CA PHE A 32 0.94 -0.22 -1.83
C PHE A 32 0.56 -0.33 -3.31
N ILE A 33 1.40 0.24 -4.17
CA ILE A 33 1.09 0.44 -5.59
C ILE A 33 2.07 -0.39 -6.42
N LYS A 34 1.53 -1.32 -7.23
CA LYS A 34 2.31 -2.05 -8.23
C LYS A 34 2.02 -1.47 -9.61
N VAL A 35 3.06 -1.01 -10.30
CA VAL A 35 2.97 -0.42 -11.63
C VAL A 35 3.76 -1.27 -12.63
N LYS A 36 3.17 -1.58 -13.78
CA LYS A 36 3.87 -2.18 -14.93
C LYS A 36 4.12 -1.12 -15.99
N ILE A 37 5.39 -0.90 -16.37
CA ILE A 37 5.82 0.10 -17.35
C ILE A 37 6.56 -0.61 -18.48
N GLY A 38 5.93 -0.76 -19.65
CA GLY A 38 6.48 -1.68 -20.67
C GLY A 38 6.59 -3.10 -20.11
N ASP A 39 7.81 -3.64 -20.07
CA ASP A 39 8.12 -4.94 -19.46
C ASP A 39 8.63 -4.82 -18.01
N ASP A 40 8.96 -3.61 -17.57
CA ASP A 40 9.44 -3.33 -16.22
C ASP A 40 8.29 -3.27 -15.21
N LYS A 41 8.64 -3.47 -13.93
CA LYS A 41 7.75 -3.31 -12.78
C LYS A 41 8.40 -2.41 -11.76
N VAL A 42 7.58 -1.63 -11.08
CA VAL A 42 7.97 -0.85 -9.90
C VAL A 42 6.89 -0.95 -8.83
N THR A 43 7.31 -1.13 -7.60
CA THR A 43 6.48 -1.16 -6.41
C THR A 43 6.73 0.10 -5.59
N VAL A 44 5.66 0.88 -5.35
CA VAL A 44 5.70 2.13 -4.61
C VAL A 44 4.90 1.98 -3.33
N LEU A 45 5.49 2.39 -2.21
CA LEU A 45 4.74 2.67 -0.99
C LEU A 45 4.48 4.18 -0.93
N MET A 46 3.23 4.58 -1.13
CA MET A 46 2.83 5.98 -1.03
C MET A 46 2.24 6.22 0.36
N ASP A 47 2.88 7.11 1.12
CA ASP A 47 2.65 7.36 2.54
C ASP A 47 2.73 6.11 3.43
N THR A 48 2.85 6.32 4.73
CA THR A 48 2.99 5.23 5.73
C THR A 48 1.85 5.21 6.76
N GLY A 49 0.93 6.18 6.67
CA GLY A 49 0.01 6.52 7.74
C GLY A 49 0.73 6.92 9.04
N PRO A 50 -0.01 7.31 10.09
CA PRO A 50 0.58 7.74 11.36
C PRO A 50 0.87 6.60 12.34
N ALA A 51 0.55 5.34 11.99
CA ALA A 51 0.61 4.20 12.90
C ALA A 51 1.39 3.03 12.26
N PRO A 52 2.71 2.91 12.50
CA PRO A 52 3.54 1.88 11.88
C PRO A 52 3.07 0.46 12.21
N GLU A 53 2.54 0.23 13.41
CA GLU A 53 2.00 -1.06 13.82
C GLU A 53 0.74 -1.47 13.04
N VAL A 54 -0.03 -0.49 12.55
CA VAL A 54 -1.20 -0.73 11.68
C VAL A 54 -0.75 -1.07 10.28
N LEU A 55 0.24 -0.34 9.74
CA LEU A 55 0.84 -0.60 8.43
C LEU A 55 1.41 -2.02 8.34
N LEU A 56 2.25 -2.38 9.30
CA LEU A 56 2.90 -3.70 9.36
C LEU A 56 1.87 -4.82 9.52
N TYR A 57 0.89 -4.64 10.42
CA TYR A 57 -0.17 -5.63 10.63
C TYR A 57 -1.02 -5.84 9.36
N ASN A 58 -1.45 -4.76 8.70
CA ASN A 58 -2.27 -4.90 7.48
C ASN A 58 -1.47 -5.49 6.32
N SER A 59 -0.19 -5.15 6.19
CA SER A 59 0.70 -5.74 5.17
C SER A 59 0.84 -7.25 5.37
N ASP A 60 1.08 -7.70 6.61
CA ASP A 60 1.12 -9.13 6.97
C ASP A 60 -0.21 -9.84 6.66
N LYS A 61 -1.35 -9.25 7.06
CA LYS A 61 -2.68 -9.83 6.78
C LYS A 61 -3.04 -9.90 5.31
N LEU A 62 -2.43 -9.07 4.47
CA LEU A 62 -2.62 -9.07 3.02
C LEU A 62 -1.55 -9.88 2.27
N GLY A 63 -0.57 -10.45 2.97
CA GLY A 63 0.55 -11.16 2.35
C GLY A 63 1.46 -10.26 1.52
N ILE A 64 1.57 -8.98 1.90
CA ILE A 64 2.43 -8.00 1.24
C ILE A 64 3.79 -8.01 1.92
N ASN A 65 4.83 -8.27 1.13
CA ASN A 65 6.22 -8.11 1.54
C ASN A 65 6.65 -6.66 1.28
N LEU A 66 6.97 -5.92 2.34
CA LEU A 66 7.44 -4.54 2.20
C LEU A 66 8.89 -4.45 1.72
N ASP A 67 9.66 -5.56 1.77
CA ASP A 67 10.99 -5.61 1.16
C ASP A 67 10.94 -5.56 -0.37
N ASP A 68 9.77 -5.77 -0.98
CA ASP A 68 9.54 -5.62 -2.42
C ASP A 68 9.37 -4.15 -2.84
N VAL A 69 9.35 -3.19 -1.91
CA VAL A 69 9.17 -1.76 -2.20
C VAL A 69 10.45 -1.17 -2.79
N ASP A 70 10.35 -0.65 -4.01
CA ASP A 70 11.47 0.00 -4.69
C ASP A 70 11.62 1.47 -4.25
N VAL A 71 10.49 2.15 -4.02
CA VAL A 71 10.44 3.59 -3.71
C VAL A 71 9.35 3.89 -2.69
N ILE A 72 9.67 4.76 -1.73
CA ILE A 72 8.70 5.36 -0.82
C ILE A 72 8.45 6.81 -1.26
N VAL A 73 7.18 7.19 -1.42
CA VAL A 73 6.76 8.56 -1.73
C VAL A 73 5.96 9.10 -0.56
N LEU A 74 6.43 10.19 0.05
CA LEU A 74 5.70 10.92 1.07
C LEU A 74 4.97 12.10 0.41
N SER A 75 3.67 12.18 0.58
CA SER A 75 2.82 13.18 -0.08
C SER A 75 3.06 14.59 0.45
N HIS A 76 3.23 14.75 1.77
CA HIS A 76 3.55 16.01 2.46
C HIS A 76 4.08 15.78 3.88
#